data_AF-A0A1Y1Q158-F1
#
_entry.id   AF-A0A1Y1Q158-F1
#
_cell.length_a   1.000
_cell.length_b   1.000
_cell.length_c   1.000
_cell.angle_alpha   90.00
_cell.angle_beta   90.00
_cell.angle_gamma   90.00
#
_symmetry.space_group_name_H-M   'P 1'
#
loop_
_entity.id
_entity.type
_entity.pdbx_description
1 polymer ?
#
loop_
_entity_poly.entity_id
_entity_poly.type
_entity_poly.pdbx_seq_one_letter_code
_entity_poly.pdbx_strand_id
1 'polypeptide(L)' 'MSTLSSQADQQLLAEAQQLGGHKTKRETINEALKEYIRWRKQIEATKLFGTIDFYPDFLAEIDRKSQPR' A
#
# COMPACT_ATOMS: atom_id res chain seq x y z
N MET A 1 6.25 21.68 -12.58
CA MET A 1 5.11 21.30 -11.73
C MET A 1 3.94 21.07 -12.67
N SER A 2 3.47 19.82 -12.83
CA SER A 2 2.34 19.53 -13.72
C SER A 2 1.09 20.19 -13.18
N THR A 3 0.43 20.99 -14.02
CA THR A 3 -0.82 21.67 -13.68
C THR A 3 -1.96 20.66 -13.75
N LEU A 4 -2.75 20.55 -12.67
CA LEU A 4 -4.03 19.84 -12.72
C LEU A 4 -4.94 20.60 -13.69
N SER A 5 -5.34 19.94 -14.77
CA SER A 5 -5.97 20.59 -15.93
C SER A 5 -7.48 20.75 -15.77
N SER A 6 -8.13 19.88 -14.98
CA SER A 6 -9.58 19.88 -14.83
C SER A 6 -10.05 20.27 -13.43
N GLN A 7 -11.27 20.78 -13.35
CA GLN A 7 -11.92 21.16 -12.09
C GLN A 7 -12.21 19.93 -11.20
N ALA A 8 -12.52 18.79 -11.82
CA ALA A 8 -12.69 17.52 -11.12
C ALA A 8 -11.40 17.07 -10.42
N ASP A 9 -10.25 17.20 -11.09
CA ASP A 9 -8.95 16.85 -10.50
C ASP A 9 -8.63 17.71 -9.27
N GLN A 10 -9.03 18.99 -9.30
CA GLN A 10 -8.83 19.90 -8.17
C GLN A 10 -9.71 19.56 -6.97
N GLN A 11 -10.95 19.14 -7.20
CA GLN A 11 -11.87 18.69 -6.15
C GLN A 11 -11.36 17.39 -5.50
N LEU A 12 -10.94 16.42 -6.32
CA LEU A 12 -10.37 15.17 -5.83
C LEU A 12 -9.10 15.40 -5.00
N LEU A 13 -8.22 16.31 -5.45
CA LEU A 13 -7.03 16.66 -4.69
C LEU A 13 -7.38 17.35 -3.36
N ALA A 14 -8.38 18.22 -3.34
CA ALA A 14 -8.83 18.89 -2.12
C ALA A 14 -9.38 17.90 -1.10
N GLU A 15 -10.19 16.94 -1.56
CA GLU A 15 -10.71 15.84 -0.72
C GLU A 15 -9.56 14.98 -0.17
N ALA A 16 -8.64 14.53 -1.03
CA ALA A 16 -7.47 13.78 -0.59
C ALA A 16 -6.59 14.56 0.40
N GLN A 17 -6.45 15.88 0.22
CA GLN A 17 -5.69 16.73 1.12
C GLN A 17 -6.36 16.85 2.49
N GLN A 18 -7.69 17.00 2.52
CA GLN A 18 -8.47 17.06 3.74
C GLN A 18 -8.44 15.73 4.50
N LEU A 19 -8.66 14.61 3.82
CA LEU A 19 -8.66 13.27 4.42
C LEU A 19 -7.27 12.86 4.90
N GLY A 20 -6.23 13.16 4.12
CA GLY A 20 -4.84 12.85 4.48
C GLY A 20 -4.21 13.84 5.48
N GLY A 21 -4.89 14.95 5.80
CA GLY A 21 -4.39 15.97 6.73
C GLY A 21 -3.12 16.68 6.24
N HIS A 22 -2.90 16.74 4.93
CA HIS A 22 -1.66 17.27 4.35
C HIS A 22 -1.68 18.80 4.25
N LYS A 23 -0.52 19.43 4.49
CA LYS A 23 -0.40 20.90 4.48
C LYS A 23 -0.31 21.44 3.06
N THR A 24 0.20 20.65 2.13
CA THR A 24 0.42 21.10 0.74
C THR A 24 -0.10 20.11 -0.28
N LYS A 25 -0.55 20.63 -1.42
CA LYS A 25 -0.95 19.84 -2.60
C LYS A 25 0.12 18.83 -3.02
N ARG A 26 1.39 19.23 -2.99
CA ARG A 26 2.54 18.37 -3.35
C ARG A 26 2.68 17.20 -2.39
N GLU A 27 2.52 17.45 -1.10
CA GLU A 27 2.55 16.42 -0.07
C GLU A 27 1.40 15.41 -0.28
N THR A 28 0.18 15.90 -0.49
CA THR A 28 -0.98 15.05 -0.81
C THR A 28 -0.73 14.16 -2.02
N ILE A 29 -0.24 14.73 -3.13
CA ILE A 29 0.04 13.95 -4.35
C ILE A 29 1.11 12.89 -4.07
N ASN A 30 2.19 13.25 -3.37
CA ASN A 30 3.28 12.33 -3.09
C ASN A 30 2.83 11.17 -2.19
N GLU A 31 2.07 11.43 -1.13
CA GLU A 31 1.59 10.37 -0.25
C GLU A 31 0.53 9.50 -0.94
N ALA A 32 -0.42 10.09 -1.67
CA ALA A 32 -1.41 9.35 -2.44
C ALA A 32 -0.74 8.40 -3.47
N LEU A 33 0.32 8.84 -4.16
CA LEU A 33 1.06 8.00 -5.09
C LEU A 33 1.80 6.86 -4.37
N LYS A 34 2.41 7.12 -3.21
CA LYS A 34 3.08 6.09 -2.40
C LYS A 34 2.08 5.02 -1.95
N GLU A 35 0.91 5.44 -1.46
CA GLU A 35 -0.15 4.54 -1.02
C GLU A 35 -0.68 3.70 -2.19
N TYR A 36 -0.96 4.33 -3.33
CA TYR A 36 -1.39 3.64 -4.53
C TYR A 36 -0.38 2.56 -4.96
N ILE A 37 0.90 2.91 -5.01
CA ILE A 37 1.97 1.95 -5.35
C ILE A 37 2.04 0.82 -4.33
N ARG A 38 1.96 1.12 -3.03
CA ARG A 38 1.98 0.13 -1.96
C ARG A 38 0.81 -0.85 -2.08
N TRP A 39 -0.40 -0.33 -2.29
CA TRP A 39 -1.61 -1.11 -2.49
C TRP A 39 -1.48 -2.04 -3.69
N ARG A 40 -0.99 -1.53 -4.83
CA ARG A 40 -0.75 -2.35 -6.03
C ARG A 40 0.26 -3.46 -5.77
N LYS A 41 1.38 -3.16 -5.09
CA LYS A 41 2.37 -4.18 -4.72
C LYS A 41 1.79 -5.26 -3.81
N GLN A 42 0.92 -4.87 -2.86
CA GLN A 42 0.27 -5.82 -1.98
C GLN A 42 -0.70 -6.74 -2.73
N ILE A 43 -1.46 -6.21 -3.69
CA ILE A 43 -2.30 -7.03 -4.59
C ILE A 43 -1.46 -8.00 -5.42
N GLU A 44 -0.29 -7.58 -5.91
CA GLU A 44 0.59 -8.51 -6.64
C GLU A 44 1.16 -9.59 -5.72
N ALA A 45 1.50 -9.24 -4.49
CA ALA A 45 1.97 -10.21 -3.50
C ALA A 45 0.90 -11.26 -3.17
N THR A 46 -0.39 -10.93 -3.19
CA THR A 46 -1.44 -11.92 -2.92
C THR A 46 -1.52 -13.00 -4.01
N LYS A 47 -1.08 -12.70 -5.23
CA LYS A 47 -1.01 -13.71 -6.32
C LYS A 47 0.04 -14.79 -6.09
N LEU A 48 0.99 -14.55 -5.18
CA LEU A 48 2.04 -15.51 -4.83
C LEU A 48 1.60 -16.48 -3.73
N PHE A 49 0.44 -16.29 -3.10
CA PHE A 49 -0.07 -17.27 -2.14
C PHE A 49 -0.34 -18.61 -2.84
N GLY A 50 0.17 -19.68 -2.24
CA GLY A 50 0.04 -21.05 -2.78
C GLY A 50 1.01 -21.37 -3.92
N THR A 51 1.83 -20.42 -4.38
CA THR A 51 2.90 -20.67 -5.37
C THR A 51 4.29 -20.77 -4.75
N ILE A 52 4.40 -20.53 -3.44
CA ILE A 52 5.68 -20.56 -2.71
C ILE A 52 5.75 -21.87 -1.94
N ASP A 53 6.70 -22.72 -2.33
CA ASP A 53 7.07 -23.90 -1.56
C ASP A 53 8.04 -23.52 -0.45
N PHE A 54 7.67 -23.83 0.79
CA PHE A 54 8.52 -23.63 1.95
C PHE A 54 9.32 -24.89 2.26
N TYR A 55 10.58 -24.72 2.70
CA TYR A 55 11.37 -25.84 3.20
C TYR A 55 10.70 -26.47 4.43
N PRO A 56 10.62 -27.81 4.53
CA PRO A 56 9.99 -28.49 5.65
C PRO A 56 10.52 -28.04 7.02
N ASP A 57 11.84 -27.86 7.14
CA ASP A 57 12.49 -27.43 8.38
C ASP A 57 12.04 -26.03 8.84
N PHE A 58 11.79 -25.14 7.87
CA PHE A 58 11.26 -23.81 8.15
C PHE A 58 9.82 -23.86 8.68
N LEU A 59 8.98 -24.72 8.10
CA LEU A 59 7.60 -24.93 8.57
C LEU A 59 7.58 -25.56 9.98
N ALA A 60 8.44 -26.54 10.25
CA ALA A 60 8.55 -27.17 11.56
C ALA A 60 8.97 -26.17 12.66
N GLU A 61 9.88 -25.25 12.34
CA GLU A 61 10.30 -24.19 13.28
C GLU A 61 9.17 -23.20 13.58
N ILE A 62 8.33 -22.87 12.58
CA ILE A 62 7.17 -22.01 12.78
C ILE A 62 6.13 -22.69 13.67
N ASP A 63 5.80 -23.96 13.41
CA ASP A 63 4.81 -24.71 14.19
C ASP A 63 5.21 -24.79 15.67
N ARG A 64 6.48 -25.13 15.93
CA ARG A 64 7.04 -25.17 17.29
C ARG A 64 6.90 -23.85 18.05
N LYS A 65 7.05 -22.71 17.38
CA LYS A 65 6.93 -21.38 18.01
C LYS A 65 5.48 -20.93 18.19
N SER A 66 4.57 -21.53 17.44
CA SER A 66 3.14 -21.17 17.44
C SER A 66 2.38 -21.89 18.56
N GLN A 67 2.94 -22.97 19.09
CA GLN A 67 2.32 -23.68 20.20
C GLN A 67 2.37 -22.85 21.49
N PRO A 68 1.22 -22.62 22.17
CA PRO A 68 1.23 -22.01 23.48
C PRO A 68 2.00 -22.93 24.45
N ARG A 69 2.85 -22.32 25.28
CA ARG A 69 3.64 -23.03 26.30
C ARG A 69 2.76 -23.75 27.32
#